data_AF-A0A1N6ELE6-F1
#
_entry.id   AF-A0A1N6ELE6-F1
#
_cell.length_a   1.000
_cell.length_b   1.000
_cell.length_c   1.000
_cell.angle_alpha   90.00
_cell.angle_beta   90.00
_cell.angle_gamma   90.00
#
_symmetry.space_group_name_H-M   'P 1'
#
loop_
_entity.id
_entity.type
_entity.pdbx_description
1 polymer ?
#
loop_
_entity_poly.entity_id
_entity_poly.type
_entity_poly.pdbx_seq_one_letter_code
_entity_poly.pdbx_strand_id
1 'polypeptide(L)'
;MLAFEQAPSANCAEAPSTLMSILERLLSELTPKGIGKLVNGSLERVTLGTGWQQRQPVSLEELVGALGQQRKGTLTLTTESGETASLTVEPGRRLPITSMQASCSAVLLSVVDAWEACCWDAR
;
A
#
# COMPACT_ATOMS: atom_id res chain seq x y z
N MET A 1 21.45 44.47 4.19
CA MET A 1 20.36 43.68 4.79
C MET A 1 19.93 42.66 3.75
N LEU A 2 20.31 41.40 3.92
CA LEU A 2 19.97 40.33 2.98
C LEU A 2 18.59 39.78 3.35
N ALA A 3 17.68 39.80 2.38
CA ALA A 3 16.36 39.19 2.49
C ALA A 3 16.55 37.66 2.58
N PHE A 4 16.07 37.08 3.68
CA PHE A 4 15.92 35.62 3.78
C PHE A 4 14.60 35.23 3.12
N GLU A 5 14.67 34.77 1.87
CA GLU A 5 13.63 33.90 1.31
C GLU A 5 13.66 32.58 2.11
N GLN A 6 12.71 32.43 3.02
CA GLN A 6 12.43 31.14 3.63
C GLN A 6 11.69 30.28 2.61
N ALA A 7 12.37 29.23 2.13
CA ALA A 7 11.76 28.15 1.38
C ALA A 7 10.60 27.54 2.19
N PRO A 8 9.48 27.16 1.54
CA PRO A 8 8.42 26.45 2.25
C PRO A 8 8.96 25.09 2.68
N SER A 9 9.17 24.93 3.98
CA SER A 9 9.37 23.63 4.61
C SER A 9 8.19 22.75 4.25
N ALA A 10 8.39 21.82 3.33
CA ALA A 10 7.46 20.73 3.06
C ALA A 10 7.32 19.93 4.35
N ASN A 11 6.27 20.25 5.10
CA ASN A 11 5.83 19.45 6.22
C ASN A 11 5.33 18.13 5.62
N CYS A 12 6.24 17.16 5.47
CA CYS A 12 5.94 15.81 4.99
C CYS A 12 5.17 15.03 6.06
N ALA A 13 3.99 15.53 6.44
CA ALA A 13 2.89 14.71 6.87
C ALA A 13 2.02 14.52 5.63
N GLU A 14 2.40 13.59 4.75
CA GLU A 14 1.46 13.10 3.74
C GLU A 14 0.21 12.66 4.50
N ALA A 15 -0.88 13.37 4.27
CA ALA A 15 -2.12 13.17 4.99
C ALA A 15 -2.52 11.69 4.86
N PRO A 16 -3.06 11.07 5.92
CA PRO A 16 -3.52 9.67 5.89
C PRO A 16 -4.45 9.35 4.70
N SER A 17 -5.10 10.36 4.12
CA SER A 17 -5.89 10.29 2.89
C SER A 17 -5.09 9.80 1.67
N THR A 18 -3.82 10.17 1.51
CA THR A 18 -3.04 9.79 0.31
C THR A 18 -2.70 8.31 0.32
N LEU A 19 -2.21 7.79 1.45
CA LEU A 19 -1.92 6.36 1.59
C LEU A 19 -3.19 5.52 1.46
N MET A 20 -4.30 5.99 2.05
CA MET A 20 -5.60 5.33 1.92
C MET A 20 -6.05 5.26 0.48
N SER A 21 -6.04 6.36 -0.28
CA SER A 21 -6.43 6.36 -1.69
C SER A 21 -5.52 5.50 -2.57
N ILE A 22 -4.21 5.46 -2.28
CA ILE A 22 -3.26 4.61 -3.01
C ILE A 22 -3.57 3.13 -2.78
N LEU A 23 -3.74 2.72 -1.52
CA LEU A 23 -4.04 1.34 -1.17
C LEU A 23 -5.44 0.93 -1.64
N GLU A 24 -6.42 1.81 -1.52
CA GLU A 24 -7.77 1.60 -2.05
C GLU A 24 -7.72 1.30 -3.55
N ARG A 25 -7.10 2.19 -4.34
CA ARG A 25 -7.01 2.05 -5.80
C ARG A 25 -6.28 0.77 -6.20
N LEU A 26 -5.14 0.50 -5.56
CA LEU A 26 -4.37 -0.73 -5.83
C LEU A 26 -5.19 -1.99 -5.51
N LEU A 27 -5.85 -2.04 -4.34
CA LEU A 27 -6.65 -3.19 -3.95
C LEU A 27 -7.89 -3.35 -4.83
N SER A 28 -8.50 -2.26 -5.30
CA SER A 28 -9.59 -2.30 -6.28
C SER A 28 -9.16 -2.90 -7.61
N GLU A 29 -7.93 -2.65 -8.06
CA GLU A 29 -7.38 -3.27 -9.28
C GLU A 29 -6.97 -4.74 -9.08
N LEU A 30 -6.58 -5.12 -7.86
CA LEU A 30 -6.15 -6.49 -7.52
C LEU A 30 -7.31 -7.42 -7.19
N THR A 31 -8.39 -6.90 -6.62
CA THR A 31 -9.61 -7.65 -6.27
C THR A 31 -10.19 -8.44 -7.47
N PRO A 32 -10.39 -7.86 -8.67
CA PRO A 32 -10.88 -8.61 -9.83
C PRO A 32 -9.87 -9.63 -10.36
N LYS A 33 -8.58 -9.50 -10.02
CA LYS A 33 -7.52 -10.48 -10.32
C LYS A 33 -7.44 -11.59 -9.26
N GLY A 34 -8.30 -11.54 -8.24
CA GLY A 34 -8.35 -12.51 -7.16
C GLY A 34 -7.19 -12.40 -6.16
N ILE A 35 -6.44 -11.29 -6.12
CA ILE A 35 -5.25 -11.10 -5.26
C ILE A 35 -5.61 -10.15 -4.10
N GLY A 36 -5.83 -10.71 -2.91
CA GLY A 36 -6.47 -9.94 -1.84
C GLY A 36 -7.88 -9.49 -2.25
N LYS A 37 -8.60 -8.86 -1.33
CA LYS A 37 -9.98 -8.43 -1.60
C LYS A 37 -10.30 -7.19 -0.78
N LEU A 38 -10.89 -6.20 -1.45
CA LEU A 38 -11.50 -5.04 -0.82
C LEU A 38 -12.97 -4.96 -1.23
N VAL A 39 -13.89 -5.12 -0.27
CA VAL A 39 -15.34 -5.04 -0.49
C VAL A 39 -15.97 -4.12 0.54
N ASN A 40 -16.55 -3.01 0.08
CA ASN A 40 -17.20 -2.01 0.94
C ASN A 40 -16.30 -1.55 2.12
N GLY A 41 -15.00 -1.38 1.87
CA GLY A 41 -14.02 -0.98 2.89
C GLY A 41 -13.45 -2.11 3.75
N SER A 42 -14.03 -3.32 3.67
CA SER A 42 -13.55 -4.51 4.38
C SER A 42 -12.48 -5.26 3.59
N LEU A 43 -11.45 -5.74 4.29
CA LEU A 43 -10.34 -6.47 3.73
C LEU A 43 -10.48 -7.98 3.96
N GLU A 44 -10.24 -8.77 2.92
CA GLU A 44 -10.09 -10.23 3.03
C GLU A 44 -8.81 -10.67 2.33
N ARG A 45 -8.17 -11.72 2.84
CA ARG A 45 -6.90 -12.26 2.30
C ARG A 45 -5.80 -11.19 2.20
N VAL A 46 -5.84 -10.24 3.12
CA VAL A 46 -4.84 -9.19 3.31
C VAL A 46 -4.33 -9.31 4.73
N THR A 47 -3.02 -9.43 4.90
CA THR A 47 -2.36 -9.36 6.19
C THR A 47 -1.28 -8.29 6.17
N LEU A 48 -1.00 -7.71 7.33
CA LEU A 48 0.11 -6.80 7.50
C LEU A 48 1.14 -7.41 8.45
N GLY A 49 2.34 -7.63 7.93
CA GLY A 49 3.52 -8.02 8.66
C GLY A 49 4.35 -6.82 9.11
N THR A 50 4.76 -6.83 10.37
CA THR A 50 5.54 -5.74 10.98
C THR A 50 6.71 -6.35 11.73
N GLY A 51 7.76 -6.74 11.00
CA GLY A 51 8.94 -7.43 11.52
C GLY A 51 8.65 -8.83 12.08
N TRP A 52 8.01 -8.89 13.25
CA TRP A 52 7.81 -10.11 14.04
C TRP A 52 6.34 -10.50 14.23
N GLN A 53 5.39 -9.63 13.87
CA GLN A 53 3.97 -9.90 14.02
C GLN A 53 3.24 -9.74 12.69
N GLN A 54 2.35 -10.68 12.41
CA GLN A 54 1.37 -10.63 11.33
C GLN A 54 0.02 -10.30 11.97
N ARG A 55 -0.65 -9.27 11.46
CA ARG A 55 -2.04 -8.97 11.79
C ARG A 55 -2.92 -9.06 10.56
N GLN A 56 -4.18 -9.37 10.76
CA GLN A 56 -5.18 -9.37 9.70
C GLN A 56 -6.10 -8.17 9.91
N PRO A 57 -5.82 -7.02 9.25
CA PRO A 57 -6.69 -5.85 9.35
C PRO A 57 -8.06 -6.18 8.76
N VAL A 58 -9.12 -5.72 9.42
CA VAL A 58 -10.50 -5.99 8.99
C VAL A 58 -10.99 -4.93 8.00
N SER A 59 -10.46 -3.71 8.07
CA SER A 59 -10.81 -2.60 7.18
C SER A 59 -9.57 -1.89 6.62
N LEU A 60 -9.78 -1.16 5.52
CA LEU A 60 -8.74 -0.31 4.94
C LEU A 60 -8.27 0.78 5.92
N GLU A 61 -9.19 1.37 6.68
CA GLU A 61 -8.87 2.40 7.68
C GLU A 61 -7.95 1.84 8.78
N GLU A 62 -8.24 0.63 9.27
CA GLU A 62 -7.39 -0.05 10.25
C GLU A 62 -6.01 -0.33 9.67
N LEU A 63 -5.93 -0.85 8.44
CA LEU A 63 -4.67 -1.09 7.75
C LEU A 63 -3.83 0.20 7.64
N VAL A 64 -4.44 1.29 7.18
CA VAL A 64 -3.77 2.59 6.99
C VAL A 64 -3.34 3.20 8.31
N GLY A 65 -4.24 3.27 9.30
CA GLY A 65 -3.92 3.84 10.61
C GLY A 65 -2.76 3.10 11.26
N ALA A 66 -2.70 1.79 11.02
CA ALA A 66 -1.73 0.95 11.66
C ALA A 66 -0.42 0.83 10.86
N LEU A 67 -0.42 1.10 9.55
CA LEU A 67 0.78 1.45 8.76
C LEU A 67 1.32 2.83 9.17
N GLY A 68 0.46 3.83 9.39
CA GLY A 68 0.86 5.19 9.78
C GLY A 68 1.60 5.28 11.11
N GLN A 69 1.47 4.27 11.98
CA GLN A 69 2.24 4.13 13.22
C GLN A 69 3.64 3.53 13.00
N GLN A 70 3.99 3.18 11.76
CA GLN A 70 5.20 2.43 11.42
C GLN A 70 6.01 3.16 10.36
N ARG A 71 7.33 3.00 10.41
CA ARG A 71 8.22 3.51 9.35
C ARG A 71 8.12 2.67 8.07
N LYS A 72 7.78 1.39 8.22
CA LYS A 72 7.78 0.39 7.15
C LYS A 72 6.96 -0.82 7.58
N GLY A 73 6.14 -1.35 6.66
CA GLY A 73 5.36 -2.57 6.86
C GLY A 73 5.33 -3.43 5.60
N THR A 74 5.00 -4.71 5.75
CA THR A 74 4.83 -5.63 4.62
C THR A 74 3.37 -6.03 4.50
N LEU A 75 2.71 -5.62 3.43
CA LEU A 75 1.37 -6.05 3.09
C LEU A 75 1.45 -7.38 2.34
N THR A 76 0.89 -8.45 2.89
CA THR A 76 0.78 -9.73 2.20
C THR A 76 -0.65 -9.90 1.69
N LEU A 77 -0.78 -10.13 0.39
CA LEU A 77 -2.02 -10.38 -0.31
C LEU A 77 -2.03 -11.85 -0.75
N THR A 78 -3.13 -12.55 -0.48
CA THR A 78 -3.25 -13.99 -0.79
C THR A 78 -4.33 -14.22 -1.85
N THR A 79 -4.03 -15.07 -2.82
CA THR A 79 -5.00 -15.53 -3.83
C THR A 79 -5.97 -16.55 -3.24
N GLU A 80 -7.01 -16.93 -3.99
CA GLU A 80 -7.93 -17.99 -3.58
C GLU A 80 -7.24 -19.37 -3.57
N SER A 81 -6.26 -19.55 -4.44
CA SER A 81 -5.46 -20.77 -4.57
C SER A 81 -4.28 -20.86 -3.57
N GLY A 82 -4.00 -19.78 -2.82
CA GLY A 82 -3.03 -19.76 -1.72
C GLY A 82 -1.67 -19.14 -2.06
N GLU A 83 -1.43 -18.75 -3.31
CA GLU A 83 -0.26 -17.95 -3.69
C GLU A 83 -0.29 -16.57 -3.03
N THR A 84 0.88 -16.02 -2.76
CA THR A 84 1.04 -14.76 -2.03
C THR A 84 1.81 -13.72 -2.83
N ALA A 85 1.44 -12.45 -2.64
CA ALA A 85 2.21 -11.28 -3.02
C ALA A 85 2.53 -10.47 -1.76
N SER A 86 3.78 -10.08 -1.60
CA SER A 86 4.24 -9.21 -0.52
C SER A 86 4.63 -7.85 -1.07
N LEU A 87 3.97 -6.80 -0.59
CA LEU A 87 4.26 -5.40 -0.93
C LEU A 87 4.88 -4.73 0.29
N THR A 88 6.05 -4.15 0.09
CA THR A 88 6.69 -3.36 1.13
C THR A 88 6.17 -1.93 1.07
N VAL A 89 5.56 -1.46 2.15
CA VAL A 89 4.93 -0.14 2.28
C VAL A 89 5.75 0.74 3.22
N GLU A 90 6.16 1.90 2.76
CA GLU A 90 6.85 2.95 3.53
C GLU A 90 5.99 4.21 3.53
N PRO A 91 5.17 4.43 4.57
CA PRO A 91 4.34 5.62 4.71
C PRO A 91 5.18 6.91 4.74
N GLY A 92 4.68 7.98 4.11
CA GLY A 92 5.41 9.25 3.99
C GLY A 92 6.32 9.35 2.76
N ARG A 93 6.24 8.38 1.84
CA ARG A 93 6.72 8.53 0.47
C ARG A 93 5.54 8.76 -0.46
N ARG A 94 5.74 9.66 -1.43
CA ARG A 94 4.81 9.93 -2.53
C ARG A 94 4.27 8.64 -3.18
N LEU A 95 5.15 7.67 -3.41
CA LEU A 95 4.79 6.30 -3.80
C LEU A 95 5.24 5.36 -2.68
N PRO A 96 4.31 4.88 -1.84
CA PRO A 96 4.65 4.19 -0.61
C PRO A 96 5.09 2.74 -0.83
N ILE A 97 4.77 2.14 -1.99
CA ILE A 97 5.21 0.77 -2.30
C ILE A 97 6.65 0.80 -2.81
N THR A 98 7.59 0.25 -2.04
CA THR A 98 9.04 0.29 -2.34
C THR A 98 9.61 -1.02 -2.85
N SER A 99 8.90 -2.12 -2.66
CA SER A 99 9.30 -3.45 -3.14
C SER A 99 8.07 -4.34 -3.31
N MET A 100 8.12 -5.23 -4.30
CA MET A 100 7.10 -6.24 -4.57
C MET A 100 7.78 -7.59 -4.73
N GLN A 101 7.21 -8.61 -4.08
CA GLN A 101 7.64 -10.01 -4.19
C GLN A 101 6.40 -10.88 -4.30
N ALA A 102 6.52 -12.06 -4.92
CA ALA A 102 5.42 -13.02 -4.96
C ALA A 102 5.94 -14.46 -4.96
N SER A 103 5.07 -15.40 -4.61
CA SER A 103 5.39 -16.83 -4.63
C SER A 103 5.58 -17.40 -6.04
N CYS A 104 5.02 -16.75 -7.07
CA CYS A 104 5.21 -17.14 -8.47
C CYS A 104 5.15 -15.93 -9.41
N SER A 105 5.68 -16.10 -10.62
CA SER A 105 5.78 -15.02 -11.62
C SER A 105 4.41 -14.49 -12.09
N ALA A 106 3.39 -15.35 -12.20
CA ALA A 106 2.06 -14.94 -12.64
C ALA A 106 1.40 -13.95 -11.67
N VAL A 107 1.53 -14.20 -10.36
CA VAL A 107 1.03 -13.30 -9.31
C VAL A 107 1.84 -11.99 -9.29
N LEU A 108 3.16 -12.07 -9.43
CA LEU A 108 4.00 -10.86 -9.48
C LEU A 108 3.61 -9.96 -10.67
N LEU A 109 3.44 -10.54 -11.87
CA LEU A 109 3.02 -9.80 -13.05
C LEU A 109 1.64 -9.17 -12.86
N SER A 110 0.69 -9.91 -12.29
CA SER A 110 -0.65 -9.38 -12.01
C SER A 110 -0.63 -8.17 -11.07
N VAL A 111 0.27 -8.21 -10.07
CA VAL A 111 0.49 -7.11 -9.12
C VAL A 111 1.14 -5.90 -9.79
N VAL A 112 2.20 -6.12 -10.57
CA VAL A 112 2.86 -5.03 -11.31
C VAL A 112 1.89 -4.39 -12.30
N ASP A 113 1.14 -5.19 -13.06
CA ASP A 113 0.14 -4.67 -14.01
C ASP A 113 -0.95 -3.84 -13.30
N ALA A 114 -1.40 -4.28 -12.12
CA ALA A 114 -2.38 -3.52 -11.33
C ALA A 114 -1.78 -2.21 -10.81
N TRP A 115 -0.52 -2.24 -10.36
CA TRP A 115 0.20 -1.05 -9.93
C TRP A 115 0.38 -0.03 -11.06
N GLU A 116 0.76 -0.47 -12.26
CA GLU A 116 0.90 0.41 -13.42
C GLU A 116 -0.44 0.97 -13.90
N ALA A 117 -1.52 0.17 -13.85
CA ALA A 117 -2.88 0.60 -14.22
C ALA A 117 -3.43 1.72 -13.31
N CYS A 118 -2.91 1.86 -12.09
CA CYS A 118 -3.36 2.88 -11.15
C CYS A 118 -2.94 4.30 -11.54
N CYS A 119 -2.06 4.49 -12.54
CA CYS A 119 -1.66 5.81 -13.07
C CYS A 119 -1.39 6.84 -11.97
N TRP A 120 -0.35 6.59 -11.16
CA TRP A 120 -0.02 7.45 -10.01
C TRP A 120 0.30 8.87 -10.47
N ASP A 121 -0.55 9.83 -10.09
CA ASP A 121 -0.38 11.23 -10.48
C ASP A 121 1.01 11.76 -10.05
N ALA A 122 1.84 12.04 -11.06
CA ALA A 122 3.14 12.69 -10.93
C ALA A 122 2.99 14.21 -11.13
N ARG A 123 2.14 14.86 -10.32
CA ARG A 123 2.17 16.32 -10.17
C ARG A 123 2.53 16.65 -8.73
#